data_AF-A0A7G8UJC8-F1
#
_entry.id   AF-A0A7G8UJC8-F1
#
_cell.length_a   1.000
_cell.length_b   1.000
_cell.length_c   1.000
_cell.angle_alpha   90.00
_cell.angle_beta   90.00
_cell.angle_gamma   90.00
#
_symmetry.space_group_name_H-M   'P 1'
#
loop_
_entity.id
_entity.type
_entity.pdbx_description
1 polymer ?
#
loop_
_entity_poly.entity_id
_entity_poly.type
_entity_poly.pdbx_seq_one_letter_code
_entity_poly.pdbx_strand_id
1 'polypeptide(L)'
;MNKEGARNWYVIDGYLPYKGKVEQDLLEGHEAIMILNCHDTDATIFMDIFYEDREPDKDIKLNVNARRVKCIRMDHPEEIGGIVLDRQVQYSLRFRSDIEVIIQYGRMDIAQPNLAYIGMMGYSE
;
A
#
# COMPACT_ATOMS: atom_id res chain seq x y z
N MET A 1 4.31 -8.98 26.06
CA MET A 1 4.77 -8.99 24.66
C MET A 1 5.29 -7.60 24.35
N ASN A 2 6.42 -7.49 23.68
CA ASN A 2 6.97 -6.19 23.29
C ASN A 2 6.06 -5.58 22.20
N LYS A 3 5.94 -4.25 22.21
CA LYS A 3 5.19 -3.50 21.19
C LYS A 3 5.96 -3.54 19.87
N GLU A 4 5.37 -4.08 18.81
CA GLU A 4 6.00 -4.24 17.49
C GLU A 4 5.12 -3.66 16.39
N GLY A 5 5.00 -2.34 16.40
CA GLY A 5 4.19 -1.60 15.43
C GLY A 5 2.92 -1.01 16.04
N ALA A 6 1.86 -0.96 15.23
CA ALA A 6 0.57 -0.42 15.62
C ALA A 6 -0.57 -1.14 14.89
N ARG A 7 -1.81 -0.93 15.35
CA ARG A 7 -3.02 -1.53 14.78
C ARG A 7 -3.73 -0.64 13.77
N ASN A 8 -3.55 0.68 13.86
CA ASN A 8 -4.10 1.63 12.90
C ASN A 8 -2.94 2.34 12.18
N TRP A 9 -3.02 2.38 10.86
CA TRP A 9 -2.04 3.05 10.01
C TRP A 9 -2.72 3.85 8.90
N TYR A 10 -2.05 4.92 8.48
CA TYR A 10 -2.54 5.84 7.46
C TYR A 10 -1.44 6.15 6.47
N VAL A 11 -1.75 6.04 5.18
CA VAL A 11 -0.91 6.51 4.06
C VAL A 11 -1.72 7.53 3.31
N ILE A 12 -1.34 8.81 3.44
CA ILE A 12 -2.15 9.93 2.94
C ILE A 12 -1.82 10.35 1.50
N ASP A 13 -0.74 9.80 0.92
CA ASP A 13 -0.30 10.14 -0.43
C ASP A 13 -0.23 8.88 -1.31
N GLY A 14 -1.40 8.41 -1.76
CA GLY A 14 -1.55 7.44 -2.84
C GLY A 14 -1.82 8.15 -4.17
N TYR A 15 -1.04 7.84 -5.19
CA TYR A 15 -1.14 8.39 -6.54
C TYR A 15 -0.38 7.46 -7.50
N LEU A 16 -1.10 6.52 -8.12
CA LEU A 16 -0.49 5.55 -9.03
C LEU A 16 0.16 6.30 -10.21
N PRO A 17 1.48 6.18 -10.41
CA PRO A 17 2.16 6.88 -11.50
C PRO A 17 1.82 6.23 -12.86
N TYR A 18 2.36 6.75 -13.95
CA TYR A 18 2.23 6.11 -15.26
C TYR A 18 2.87 4.72 -15.26
N LYS A 19 2.25 3.74 -15.94
CA LYS A 19 2.79 2.38 -16.04
C LYS A 19 4.11 2.32 -16.81
N GLY A 20 4.17 2.99 -17.96
CA GLY A 20 5.31 2.96 -18.88
C GLY A 20 5.29 4.20 -19.76
N LYS A 21 5.88 5.29 -19.27
CA LYS A 21 6.01 6.55 -20.03
C LYS A 21 7.37 6.67 -20.71
N VAL A 22 8.35 5.89 -20.27
CA VAL A 22 9.66 5.72 -20.88
C VAL A 22 9.75 4.27 -21.35
N GLU A 23 10.26 4.06 -22.56
CA GLU A 23 10.61 2.73 -23.10
C GLU A 23 11.82 2.17 -22.32
N GLN A 24 11.57 1.70 -21.11
CA GLN A 24 12.50 0.88 -20.34
C GLN A 24 11.81 -0.47 -20.12
N ASP A 25 12.14 -1.45 -20.95
CA ASP A 25 11.43 -2.74 -21.08
C ASP A 25 11.36 -3.61 -19.80
N LEU A 26 11.97 -3.17 -18.69
CA LEU A 26 12.08 -3.95 -17.46
C LEU A 26 11.47 -3.28 -16.23
N LEU A 27 11.07 -1.99 -16.30
CA LEU A 27 10.57 -1.25 -15.15
C LEU A 27 9.19 -0.68 -15.43
N GLU A 28 8.26 -0.88 -14.51
CA GLU A 28 6.90 -0.34 -14.58
C GLU A 28 6.68 0.66 -13.44
N GLY A 29 6.15 1.85 -13.73
CA GLY A 29 5.86 2.84 -12.70
C GLY A 29 4.73 2.37 -11.80
N HIS A 30 4.95 2.44 -10.48
CA HIS A 30 4.06 1.76 -9.56
C HIS A 30 4.13 2.20 -8.10
N GLU A 31 3.22 1.66 -7.30
CA GLU A 31 3.15 1.84 -5.85
C GLU A 31 3.07 0.50 -5.12
N ALA A 32 3.68 0.44 -3.94
CA ALA A 32 3.62 -0.72 -3.09
C ALA A 32 3.35 -0.35 -1.64
N ILE A 33 2.51 -1.14 -0.98
CA ILE A 33 2.33 -1.14 0.47
C ILE A 33 3.05 -2.37 1.03
N MET A 34 4.04 -2.13 1.88
CA MET A 34 4.78 -3.21 2.54
C MET A 34 4.32 -3.30 3.99
N ILE A 35 3.85 -4.48 4.38
CA ILE A 35 3.36 -4.76 5.72
C ILE A 35 4.24 -5.84 6.35
N LEU A 36 4.88 -5.50 7.46
CA LEU A 36 5.69 -6.42 8.25
C LEU A 36 4.91 -6.89 9.49
N ASN A 37 4.77 -8.20 9.61
CA ASN A 37 4.26 -8.88 10.80
C ASN A 37 5.42 -9.59 11.52
N CYS A 38 5.81 -9.08 12.68
CA CYS A 38 6.88 -9.66 13.52
C CYS A 38 6.36 -10.77 14.45
N HIS A 39 5.04 -10.92 14.60
CA HIS A 39 4.43 -11.83 15.56
C HIS A 39 4.35 -13.28 15.06
N ASP A 40 4.14 -14.20 16.00
CA ASP A 40 3.98 -15.65 15.76
C ASP A 40 2.58 -16.05 15.26
N THR A 41 1.67 -15.09 15.10
CA THR A 41 0.30 -15.29 14.60
C THR A 41 0.09 -14.53 13.30
N ASP A 42 -0.77 -15.04 12.43
CA ASP A 42 -1.19 -14.34 11.22
C ASP A 42 -1.95 -13.05 11.58
N ALA A 43 -1.75 -11.99 10.80
CA ALA A 43 -2.45 -10.72 10.93
C ALA A 43 -3.61 -10.65 9.93
N THR A 44 -4.80 -10.31 10.41
CA THR A 44 -5.94 -9.92 9.58
C THR A 44 -6.03 -8.40 9.55
N ILE A 45 -5.97 -7.83 8.35
CA ILE A 45 -5.93 -6.38 8.13
C ILE A 45 -7.07 -5.98 7.22
N PHE A 46 -7.73 -4.87 7.53
CA PHE A 46 -8.73 -4.24 6.68
C PHE A 46 -8.19 -2.92 6.15
N MET A 47 -8.12 -2.81 4.82
CA MET A 47 -7.76 -1.60 4.12
C MET A 47 -9.02 -0.86 3.66
N ASP A 48 -9.01 0.45 3.80
CA ASP A 48 -9.97 1.35 3.20
C ASP A 48 -9.23 2.31 2.26
N ILE A 49 -9.86 2.67 1.14
CA ILE A 49 -9.34 3.60 0.14
C ILE A 49 -10.28 4.80 0.08
N PHE A 50 -9.75 5.99 0.36
CA PHE A 50 -10.45 7.26 0.33
C PHE A 50 -10.09 8.03 -0.93
N TYR A 51 -11.06 8.70 -1.53
CA TYR A 51 -10.94 9.45 -2.77
C TYR A 51 -11.33 10.92 -2.53
N GLU A 52 -10.94 11.80 -3.45
CA GLU A 52 -11.27 13.23 -3.34
C GLU A 52 -12.75 13.52 -3.65
N ASP A 53 -13.40 12.71 -4.48
CA ASP A 53 -14.67 13.04 -5.13
C ASP A 53 -15.77 11.97 -5.01
N ARG A 54 -15.50 10.86 -4.29
CA ARG A 54 -16.47 9.76 -4.11
C ARG A 54 -16.32 9.04 -2.78
N GLU A 55 -17.34 8.25 -2.44
CA GLU A 55 -17.33 7.40 -1.26
C GLU A 55 -16.16 6.39 -1.29
N PRO A 56 -15.57 6.10 -0.12
CA PRO A 56 -14.43 5.20 -0.01
C PRO A 56 -14.82 3.74 -0.21
N ASP A 57 -13.90 2.99 -0.80
CA ASP A 57 -13.94 1.53 -0.84
C ASP A 57 -13.44 1.01 0.51
N LYS A 58 -14.26 0.24 1.24
CA LYS A 58 -14.00 -0.14 2.64
C LYS A 58 -13.84 -1.64 2.84
N ASP A 59 -13.20 -1.98 3.96
CA ASP A 59 -13.11 -3.34 4.50
C ASP A 59 -12.47 -4.35 3.53
N ILE A 60 -11.53 -3.88 2.70
CA ILE A 60 -10.74 -4.73 1.80
C ILE A 60 -9.83 -5.59 2.67
N LYS A 61 -10.12 -6.89 2.74
CA LYS A 61 -9.42 -7.82 3.61
C LYS A 61 -8.06 -8.21 3.03
N LEU A 62 -7.03 -8.02 3.84
CA LEU A 62 -5.65 -8.41 3.60
C LEU A 62 -5.20 -9.38 4.71
N ASN A 63 -4.36 -10.35 4.37
CA ASN A 63 -3.75 -11.27 5.34
C ASN A 63 -2.22 -11.24 5.20
N VAL A 64 -1.52 -11.20 6.33
CA VAL A 64 -0.06 -11.28 6.42
C VAL A 64 0.31 -12.38 7.41
N ASN A 65 0.95 -13.43 6.90
CA ASN A 65 1.30 -14.59 7.72
C ASN A 65 2.28 -14.22 8.85
N ALA A 66 2.29 -15.02 9.91
CA ALA A 66 3.23 -14.89 11.02
C ALA A 66 4.70 -14.79 10.54
N ARG A 67 5.46 -13.85 11.10
CA ARG A 67 6.89 -13.62 10.80
C ARG A 67 7.16 -13.44 9.31
N ARG A 68 6.34 -12.65 8.62
CA ARG A 68 6.50 -12.36 7.18
C ARG A 68 6.31 -10.89 6.89
N VAL A 69 6.89 -10.48 5.77
CA VAL A 69 6.53 -9.25 5.07
C VAL A 69 5.62 -9.62 3.89
N LYS A 70 4.62 -8.79 3.63
CA LYS A 70 3.82 -8.84 2.41
C LYS A 70 3.94 -7.51 1.68
N CYS A 71 4.32 -7.56 0.41
CA CYS A 71 4.36 -6.40 -0.47
C CYS A 71 3.13 -6.45 -1.36
N ILE A 72 2.28 -5.43 -1.28
CA ILE A 72 1.01 -5.35 -2.00
C ILE A 72 1.15 -4.29 -3.09
N ARG A 73 0.89 -4.65 -4.34
CA ARG A 73 0.93 -3.76 -5.49
C ARG A 73 -0.44 -3.09 -5.68
N MET A 74 -0.48 -1.75 -5.65
CA MET A 74 -1.76 -1.01 -5.72
C MET A 74 -2.38 -0.98 -7.13
N ASP A 75 -1.63 -1.35 -8.15
CA ASP A 75 -2.07 -1.51 -9.55
C ASP A 75 -2.35 -2.97 -9.92
N HIS A 76 -2.37 -3.89 -8.96
CA HIS A 76 -2.79 -5.28 -9.12
C HIS A 76 -4.15 -5.48 -8.42
N PRO A 77 -5.28 -5.39 -9.14
CA PRO A 77 -6.62 -5.47 -8.55
C PRO A 77 -6.83 -6.72 -7.69
N GLU A 78 -6.27 -7.86 -8.09
CA GLU A 78 -6.32 -9.13 -7.37
C GLU A 78 -5.68 -9.09 -5.98
N GLU A 79 -4.75 -8.16 -5.74
CA GLU A 79 -4.11 -7.97 -4.44
C GLU A 79 -4.90 -7.01 -3.52
N ILE A 80 -5.80 -6.21 -4.10
CA ILE A 80 -6.58 -5.17 -3.40
C ILE A 80 -8.10 -5.37 -3.54
N GLY A 81 -8.56 -6.62 -3.52
CA GLY A 81 -10.00 -6.95 -3.44
C GLY A 81 -10.78 -6.74 -4.75
N GLY A 82 -10.09 -6.73 -5.88
CA GLY A 82 -10.67 -6.51 -7.21
C GLY A 82 -10.83 -5.03 -7.59
N ILE A 83 -10.38 -4.11 -6.73
CA ILE A 83 -10.46 -2.67 -6.99
C ILE A 83 -9.47 -2.29 -8.09
N VAL A 84 -9.97 -1.55 -9.09
CA VAL A 84 -9.14 -0.94 -10.12
C VAL A 84 -8.95 0.53 -9.75
N LEU A 85 -7.72 0.89 -9.42
CA LEU A 85 -7.35 2.28 -9.15
C LEU A 85 -6.91 2.96 -10.45
N ASP A 86 -7.47 4.14 -10.70
CA ASP A 86 -7.06 4.97 -11.80
C ASP A 86 -5.65 5.53 -11.55
N ARG A 87 -4.82 5.53 -12.60
CA ARG A 87 -3.50 6.16 -12.55
C ARG A 87 -3.68 7.67 -12.57
N GLN A 88 -2.79 8.36 -11.85
CA GLN A 88 -2.79 9.81 -11.71
C GLN A 88 -4.03 10.40 -11.01
N VAL A 89 -4.62 9.64 -10.11
CA VAL A 89 -5.71 10.11 -9.24
C VAL A 89 -5.25 9.99 -7.80
N GLN A 90 -5.46 11.05 -7.01
CA GLN A 90 -5.09 11.07 -5.61
C GLN A 90 -6.05 10.19 -4.80
N TYR A 91 -5.49 9.42 -3.89
CA TYR A 91 -6.22 8.67 -2.88
C TYR A 91 -5.44 8.59 -1.57
N SER A 92 -6.10 8.15 -0.51
CA SER A 92 -5.49 7.88 0.79
C SER A 92 -5.93 6.51 1.30
N LEU A 93 -5.12 5.90 2.14
CA LEU A 93 -5.34 4.57 2.68
C LEU A 93 -5.42 4.60 4.19
N ARG A 94 -6.36 3.82 4.75
CA ARG A 94 -6.40 3.48 6.17
C ARG A 94 -6.28 1.96 6.31
N PHE A 95 -5.47 1.52 7.26
CA PHE A 95 -5.31 0.11 7.61
C PHE A 95 -5.70 -0.12 9.06
N ARG A 96 -6.49 -1.17 9.32
CA ARG A 96 -6.94 -1.60 10.64
C ARG A 96 -6.58 -3.08 10.82
N SER A 97 -5.70 -3.38 11.76
CA SER A 97 -5.15 -4.72 12.01
C SER A 97 -5.61 -5.28 13.36
N ASP A 98 -5.83 -6.59 13.43
CA ASP A 98 -6.17 -7.29 14.67
C ASP A 98 -4.98 -7.41 15.64
N ILE A 99 -3.76 -7.48 15.11
CA ILE A 99 -2.49 -7.41 15.85
C ILE A 99 -1.63 -6.23 15.40
N GLU A 100 -0.57 -5.92 16.13
CA GLU A 100 0.35 -4.85 15.72
C GLU A 100 1.15 -5.27 14.48
N VAL A 101 1.28 -4.35 13.54
CA VAL A 101 2.08 -4.52 12.33
C VAL A 101 2.83 -3.23 12.04
N ILE A 102 3.83 -3.28 11.16
CA ILE A 102 4.51 -2.09 10.62
C ILE A 102 4.13 -1.92 9.16
N ILE A 103 3.75 -0.71 8.74
CA ILE A 103 3.39 -0.40 7.36
C ILE A 103 4.30 0.68 6.79
N GLN A 104 4.86 0.40 5.62
CA GLN A 104 5.61 1.34 4.80
C GLN A 104 4.96 1.44 3.42
N TYR A 105 5.09 2.62 2.83
CA TYR A 105 4.65 2.93 1.48
C TYR A 105 5.85 3.25 0.58
N GLY A 106 5.77 2.83 -0.68
CA GLY A 106 6.76 3.16 -1.70
C GLY A 106 6.11 3.46 -3.05
N ARG A 107 6.69 4.40 -3.79
CA ARG A 107 6.32 4.72 -5.18
C ARG A 107 7.56 4.85 -6.04
N MET A 108 7.53 4.17 -7.18
CA MET A 108 8.50 4.29 -8.25
C MET A 108 7.83 5.01 -9.41
N ASP A 109 8.25 6.23 -9.68
CA ASP A 109 7.75 7.03 -10.80
C ASP A 109 8.77 7.03 -11.94
N ILE A 110 8.29 6.61 -13.12
CA ILE A 110 9.05 6.55 -14.37
C ILE A 110 8.46 7.48 -15.43
N ALA A 111 7.79 8.56 -15.02
CA ALA A 111 7.23 9.57 -15.92
C ALA A 111 8.28 10.29 -16.80
N GLN A 112 9.56 10.16 -16.46
CA GLN A 112 10.72 10.70 -17.17
C GLN A 112 11.89 9.69 -17.11
N PRO A 113 12.93 9.83 -17.96
CA PRO A 113 14.05 8.89 -18.00
C PRO A 113 14.80 8.75 -16.66
N ASN A 114 14.82 9.82 -15.88
CA ASN A 114 15.36 9.82 -14.52
C ASN A 114 14.31 9.26 -13.55
N LEU A 115 14.50 8.01 -13.13
CA LEU A 115 13.65 7.35 -12.13
C LEU A 115 13.59 8.16 -10.83
N ALA A 116 12.38 8.35 -10.32
CA ALA A 116 12.16 8.91 -8.99
C ALA A 116 11.61 7.82 -8.07
N TYR A 117 12.14 7.74 -6.86
CA TYR A 117 11.68 6.81 -5.84
C TYR A 117 11.37 7.57 -4.55
N ILE A 118 10.22 7.28 -3.97
CA ILE A 118 9.84 7.76 -2.64
C ILE A 118 9.49 6.57 -1.77
N GLY A 119 9.97 6.61 -0.53
CA GLY A 119 9.63 5.66 0.52
C GLY A 119 9.25 6.44 1.79
N MET A 120 8.09 6.15 2.34
CA MET A 120 7.54 6.84 3.51
C MET A 120 7.00 5.81 4.49
N MET A 121 7.24 6.01 5.79
CA MET A 121 6.52 5.25 6.81
C MET A 121 5.07 5.73 6.85
N GLY A 122 4.12 4.80 7.04
CA GLY A 122 2.75 5.21 7.36
C GLY A 122 2.71 5.95 8.69
N TYR A 123 1.74 6.85 8.85
CA TYR A 123 1.42 7.41 10.16
C TYR A 123 0.66 6.37 10.99
N SER A 124 1.00 6.20 12.27
CA SER A 124 0.35 5.24 13.17
C SER A 124 -0.12 5.86 14.48
N GLU A 125 -1.18 5.28 15.05
CA GLU A 125 -1.75 5.59 16.38
C GLU A 125 -1.21 4.66 17.48
#